data_AF-A0A4Q6DQD8-F1
#
_entry.id   AF-A0A4Q6DQD8-F1
#
_cell.length_a   1.000
_cell.length_b   1.000
_cell.length_c   1.000
_cell.angle_alpha   90.00
_cell.angle_beta   90.00
_cell.angle_gamma   90.00
#
_symmetry.space_group_name_H-M   'P 1'
#
loop_
_entity.id
_entity.type
_entity.pdbx_description
1 polymer ?
#
loop_
_entity_poly.entity_id
_entity_poly.type
_entity_poly.pdbx_seq_one_letter_code
_entity_poly.pdbx_strand_id
1 'polypeptide(L)' 'RNPVKKEGKQPEPLSYQVQKVQDELATKFSTQVKLKVNSQGKGTIEIPFLSEDDLNRILEMLDW' A
#
# COMPACT_ATOMS: atom_id res chain seq x y z
N ARG A 1 -6.38 -2.55 -35.87
CA ARG A 1 -6.86 -3.51 -34.85
C ARG A 1 -6.31 -3.05 -33.49
N ASN A 2 -7.19 -3.07 -32.48
CA ASN A 2 -7.03 -2.80 -31.03
C ASN A 2 -6.61 -1.40 -30.56
N PRO A 3 -7.51 -0.64 -29.89
CA PRO A 3 -7.11 0.45 -29.00
C PRO A 3 -6.67 -0.16 -27.66
N VAL A 4 -5.46 0.16 -27.19
CA VAL A 4 -5.03 -0.18 -25.83
C VAL A 4 -5.80 0.69 -24.86
N LYS A 5 -6.36 0.02 -23.86
CA LYS A 5 -7.37 0.48 -22.92
C LYS A 5 -6.89 1.67 -22.09
N LYS A 6 -7.87 2.52 -21.81
CA LYS A 6 -7.85 3.65 -20.86
C LYS A 6 -7.34 3.20 -19.49
N GLU A 7 -6.29 3.85 -18.99
CA GLU A 7 -6.09 4.05 -17.55
C GLU A 7 -6.04 5.56 -17.30
N GLY A 8 -7.21 6.17 -17.43
CA GLY A 8 -7.47 7.44 -16.77
C GLY A 8 -7.77 7.18 -15.31
N LYS A 9 -6.87 7.60 -14.42
CA LYS A 9 -7.24 8.06 -13.07
C LYS A 9 -6.36 9.26 -12.76
N GLN A 10 -6.95 10.44 -12.92
CA GLN A 10 -6.44 11.65 -12.28
C GLN A 10 -6.25 11.36 -10.79
N PRO A 11 -5.12 11.76 -10.18
CA PRO A 11 -4.98 11.66 -8.74
C PRO A 11 -5.89 12.70 -8.11
N GLU A 12 -7.05 12.27 -7.65
CA GLU A 12 -7.75 12.97 -6.58
C GLU A 12 -6.77 13.13 -5.40
N PRO A 13 -6.79 14.24 -4.63
CA PRO A 13 -5.82 14.53 -3.56
C PRO A 13 -5.68 13.41 -2.51
N LEU A 14 -6.69 12.54 -2.39
CA LEU A 14 -6.65 11.31 -1.60
C LEU A 14 -5.50 10.37 -2.01
N SER A 15 -5.17 10.32 -3.30
CA SER A 15 -4.11 9.46 -3.84
C SER A 15 -2.72 9.88 -3.35
N TYR A 16 -2.49 11.16 -3.06
CA TYR A 16 -1.20 11.62 -2.53
C TYR A 16 -0.99 11.20 -1.08
N GLN A 17 -2.03 11.35 -0.24
CA GLN A 17 -1.95 10.90 1.15
C GLN A 17 -1.80 9.38 1.24
N VAL A 18 -2.54 8.64 0.42
CA VAL A 18 -2.44 7.18 0.31
C VAL A 18 -1.05 6.76 -0.18
N GLN A 19 -0.50 7.40 -1.21
CA GLN A 19 0.86 7.11 -1.68
C GLN A 19 1.91 7.41 -0.62
N LYS A 20 1.81 8.54 0.10
CA LYS A 20 2.75 8.87 1.16
C LYS A 20 2.72 7.81 2.27
N VAL A 21 1.52 7.43 2.75
CA VAL A 21 1.39 6.39 3.77
C VAL A 21 1.94 5.05 3.24
N GLN A 22 1.66 4.71 1.99
CA GLN A 22 2.19 3.50 1.36
C GLN A 22 3.72 3.49 1.32
N ASP A 23 4.34 4.61 0.94
CA ASP A 23 5.80 4.78 0.87
C ASP A 23 6.46 4.74 2.25
N GLU A 24 5.84 5.39 3.24
CA GLU A 24 6.30 5.34 4.64
C GLU A 24 6.22 3.91 5.19
N LEU A 25 5.08 3.22 5.02
CA LEU A 25 4.96 1.82 5.45
C LEU A 25 5.97 0.94 4.71
N ALA A 26 6.14 1.13 3.40
CA ALA A 26 7.08 0.35 2.61
C ALA A 26 8.53 0.55 3.05
N THR A 27 8.92 1.79 3.35
CA THR A 27 10.24 2.13 3.88
C THR A 27 10.45 1.52 5.27
N LYS A 28 9.44 1.62 6.15
CA LYS A 28 9.51 1.10 7.52
C LYS A 28 9.66 -0.42 7.52
N PHE A 29 8.79 -1.13 6.80
CA PHE A 29 8.83 -2.59 6.75
C PHE A 29 9.90 -3.13 5.77
N SER A 30 10.59 -2.26 5.02
CA SER A 30 11.50 -2.66 3.92
C SER A 30 10.85 -3.62 2.92
N THR A 31 9.53 -3.53 2.74
CA THR A 31 8.73 -4.40 1.85
C THR A 31 7.66 -3.60 1.14
N GLN A 32 7.17 -4.09 0.00
CA GLN A 32 6.24 -3.36 -0.84
C GLN A 32 4.81 -3.46 -0.32
N VAL A 33 4.30 -2.41 0.32
CA VAL A 33 2.94 -2.40 0.87
C VAL A 33 1.91 -2.02 -0.19
N LYS A 34 0.71 -2.62 -0.16
CA LYS A 34 -0.44 -2.20 -0.96
C LYS A 34 -1.51 -1.63 -0.05
N LEU A 35 -1.88 -0.37 -0.27
CA LEU A 35 -2.93 0.32 0.48
C LEU A 35 -4.15 0.51 -0.42
N LYS A 36 -5.30 -0.03 0.01
CA LYS A 36 -6.60 0.18 -0.63
C LYS A 36 -7.49 0.96 0.32
N VAL A 37 -7.92 2.15 -0.07
CA VAL A 37 -8.85 2.98 0.70
C VAL A 37 -10.13 3.15 -0.10
N ASN A 38 -11.28 2.95 0.54
CA ASN A 38 -12.58 3.20 -0.04
C ASN A 38 -13.11 4.59 0.36
N SER A 39 -14.07 5.12 -0.40
CA SER A 39 -14.64 6.45 -0.17
C SER A 39 -15.41 6.60 1.15
N GLN A 40 -15.55 5.54 1.95
CA GLN A 40 -16.17 5.56 3.28
C GLN A 40 -15.15 5.64 4.42
N GLY A 41 -13.88 5.91 4.11
CA GLY A 41 -12.80 6.02 5.10
C GLY A 41 -12.35 4.67 5.66
N LYS A 42 -12.82 3.55 5.11
CA LYS A 42 -12.33 2.21 5.43
C LYS A 42 -11.24 1.83 4.44
N GLY A 43 -10.23 1.12 4.90
CA GLY A 43 -9.15 0.67 4.04
C GLY A 43 -8.62 -0.69 4.46
N THR A 44 -7.81 -1.26 3.59
CA THR A 44 -7.08 -2.49 3.82
C THR A 44 -5.63 -2.25 3.45
N ILE A 45 -4.73 -2.69 4.34
CA ILE A 45 -3.29 -2.67 4.13
C ILE A 45 -2.87 -4.12 3.89
N GLU A 46 -2.31 -4.40 2.72
CA GLU A 46 -1.76 -5.72 2.38
C GLU A 46 -0.24 -5.60 2.36
N ILE A 47 0.43 -6.32 3.27
CA ILE A 47 1.89 -6.35 3.40
C ILE A 47 2.35 -7.74 2.96
N PRO A 48 2.92 -7.89 1.75
CA PRO A 48 3.52 -9.15 1.32
C PRO A 48 4.81 -9.39 2.10
N PHE A 49 4.96 -10.58 2.65
CA PHE A 49 6.18 -11.04 3.28
C PHE A 49 6.81 -12.14 2.45
N LEU A 50 8.14 -12.14 2.34
CA LEU A 50 8.88 -13.12 1.53
C LEU A 50 9.34 -14.34 2.34
N SER A 51 9.33 -14.24 3.67
CA SER A 51 9.80 -15.28 4.59
C SER A 51 9.19 -15.11 5.97
N GLU A 52 9.26 -16.14 6.81
CA GLU A 52 8.80 -16.07 8.21
C GLU A 52 9.58 -15.02 9.02
N ASP A 53 10.86 -14.80 8.73
CA ASP A 53 11.67 -13.74 9.34
C ASP A 53 11.06 -12.35 9.08
N ASP A 54 10.69 -12.07 7.83
CA ASP A 54 10.08 -10.81 7.42
C ASP A 54 8.71 -10.61 8.10
N LEU A 55 7.91 -11.68 8.20
CA LEU A 55 6.66 -11.67 8.96
C LEU A 55 6.90 -11.33 10.43
N ASN A 56 7.86 -12.00 11.10
CA ASN A 56 8.18 -11.73 12.50
C ASN A 56 8.65 -10.28 12.69
N ARG A 57 9.54 -9.79 11.83
CA ARG A 57 10.00 -8.40 11.87
C ARG A 57 8.84 -7.40 11.71
N ILE A 58 7.92 -7.65 10.78
CA ILE A 58 6.72 -6.80 10.60
C ILE A 58 5.86 -6.80 11.87
N LEU A 59 5.65 -7.97 12.49
CA LEU A 59 4.89 -8.09 13.73
C LEU A 59 5.56 -7.33 14.89
N GLU A 60 6.88 -7.42 15.04
CA GLU A 60 7.63 -6.67 16.06
C GLU A 60 7.58 -5.15 15.82
N MET A 61 7.48 -4.70 14.58
CA MET A 61 7.32 -3.27 14.24
C MET A 61 5.88 -2.75 14.45
N LEU A 62 4.88 -3.64 14.54
CA LEU A 62 3.46 -3.31 14.75
C LEU A 62 3.07 -3.27 16.23
N ASP A 63 3.82 -3.94 17.10
CA ASP A 63 3.70 -3.80 18.55
C ASP A 63 4.15 -2.38 18.93
N TRP A 64 3.19 -1.53 19.31
CA TRP A 64 3.32 -0.08 19.54
C TRP A 64 3.12 0.23 21.02
#